data_AF-R7UIH3-F1
#
_entry.id   AF-R7UIH3-F1
#
_cell.length_a   1.000
_cell.length_b   1.000
_cell.length_c   1.000
_cell.angle_alpha   90.00
_cell.angle_beta   90.00
_cell.angle_gamma   90.00
#
_symmetry.space_group_name_H-M   'P 1'
#
loop_
_entity.id
_entity.type
_entity.pdbx_description
1 polymer ?
#
loop_
_entity_poly.entity_id
_entity_poly.type
_entity_poly.pdbx_seq_one_letter_code
_entity_poly.pdbx_strand_id
1 'polypeptide(L)'
;MQKYERLEKIGEGTYGTVFKAKNRESQEIVALKRVRLDDDDEGVPSSALREICLLKELKHKNIVRLYDVLHSEKKLTLVFEYCDQDLKKYFDSCNGEIDQDVVKSFLYQLLRGLEFCHSHNVLHRDLKPQNLLINKSGDLKLADFGLARAFGIPARCYSAEVVTLWYRPPDVLFGAKLYSTSIDMWSAGCIFAELANAGRPLFPGNDVDDQLKRIFKLLGTPTEETWPGMTQLPEYKPYPMYFVNTNWPQVVPQLNARGRDLLLGLLVCNPGRRISAEEAMMHSYFADLNPSVKQG
;
A
#
# COMPACT_ATOMS: atom_id res chain seq x y z
N MET A 1 21.25 1.17 -25.50
CA MET A 1 21.04 -0.01 -24.63
C MET A 1 22.35 -0.61 -24.07
N GLN A 2 23.45 0.16 -23.96
CA GLN A 2 24.74 -0.38 -23.48
C GLN A 2 24.97 -0.24 -21.96
N LYS A 3 24.27 0.66 -21.24
CA LYS A 3 24.53 0.96 -19.81
C LYS A 3 24.15 -0.15 -18.81
N TYR A 4 23.11 -0.94 -19.11
CA TYR A 4 22.60 -1.97 -18.19
C TYR A 4 22.62 -3.36 -18.83
N GLU A 5 23.19 -4.32 -18.11
CA GLU A 5 23.18 -5.74 -18.44
C GLU A 5 21.98 -6.42 -17.78
N ARG A 6 21.06 -6.96 -18.57
CA ARG A 6 19.90 -7.70 -18.06
C ARG A 6 20.36 -9.06 -17.53
N LEU A 7 19.95 -9.41 -16.32
CA LEU A 7 20.28 -10.67 -15.67
C LEU A 7 19.10 -11.65 -15.74
N GLU A 8 18.00 -11.34 -15.07
CA GLU A 8 16.84 -12.22 -14.95
C GLU A 8 15.53 -11.43 -14.95
N LYS A 9 14.43 -12.07 -15.38
CA LYS A 9 13.07 -11.52 -15.27
C LYS A 9 12.56 -11.80 -13.86
N ILE A 10 12.19 -10.75 -13.12
CA ILE A 10 11.76 -10.87 -11.70
C ILE A 10 10.27 -10.63 -11.50
N GLY A 11 9.58 -10.09 -12.50
CA GLY A 11 8.15 -9.86 -12.43
C GLY A 11 7.52 -9.46 -13.77
N GLU A 12 6.22 -9.62 -13.84
CA GLU A 12 5.38 -9.13 -14.92
C GLU A 12 4.04 -8.68 -14.33
N GLY A 13 3.66 -7.45 -14.62
CA GLY A 13 2.42 -6.85 -14.13
C GLY A 13 1.68 -6.15 -15.26
N THR A 14 0.56 -5.51 -14.89
CA THR A 14 -0.33 -4.79 -15.81
C THR A 14 0.41 -3.76 -16.66
N TYR A 15 1.37 -3.05 -16.06
CA TYR A 15 2.10 -1.95 -16.70
C TYR A 15 3.42 -2.36 -17.38
N GLY A 16 3.74 -3.65 -17.35
CA GLY A 16 4.86 -4.21 -18.12
C GLY A 16 5.73 -5.20 -17.35
N THR A 17 6.97 -5.35 -17.81
CA THR A 17 7.87 -6.42 -17.36
C THR A 17 9.04 -5.86 -16.56
N VAL A 18 9.35 -6.50 -15.43
CA VAL A 18 10.44 -6.09 -14.55
C VAL A 18 11.60 -7.08 -14.65
N PHE A 19 12.79 -6.55 -14.89
CA PHE A 19 14.04 -7.31 -14.96
C PHE A 19 15.01 -6.85 -13.87
N LYS A 20 15.73 -7.78 -13.26
CA LYS A 20 16.95 -7.47 -12.53
C LYS A 20 18.07 -7.24 -13.54
N ALA A 21 18.86 -6.20 -13.32
CA ALA A 21 19.97 -5.83 -14.18
C ALA A 21 21.15 -5.33 -13.38
N LYS A 22 22.31 -5.27 -14.03
CA LYS A 22 23.54 -4.69 -13.48
C LYS A 22 23.93 -3.46 -14.29
N ASN A 23 24.18 -2.34 -13.62
CA ASN A 23 24.82 -1.19 -14.26
C ASN A 23 26.26 -1.56 -14.60
N ARG A 24 26.66 -1.42 -15.87
CA ARG A 24 28.00 -1.82 -16.33
C ARG A 24 29.12 -0.92 -15.78
N GLU A 25 28.81 0.32 -15.45
CA GLU A 25 29.79 1.29 -14.94
C GLU A 25 29.93 1.17 -13.42
N SER A 26 28.83 1.31 -12.67
CA SER A 26 28.87 1.28 -11.20
C SER A 26 28.89 -0.13 -10.61
N GLN A 27 28.64 -1.16 -11.43
CA GLN A 27 28.43 -2.54 -10.99
C GLN A 27 27.22 -2.75 -10.05
N GLU A 28 26.40 -1.71 -9.83
CA GLU A 28 25.22 -1.74 -8.98
C GLU A 28 24.09 -2.59 -9.59
N ILE A 29 23.38 -3.32 -8.74
CA ILE A 29 22.19 -4.08 -9.13
C ILE A 29 20.95 -3.17 -9.10
N VAL A 30 20.18 -3.18 -10.18
CA VAL A 30 19.00 -2.33 -10.37
C VAL A 30 17.81 -3.14 -10.88
N ALA A 31 16.61 -2.59 -10.73
CA ALA A 31 15.39 -3.13 -11.35
C ALA A 31 14.98 -2.29 -12.56
N LEU A 32 14.78 -2.94 -13.71
CA LEU A 32 14.34 -2.31 -14.96
C LEU A 32 12.86 -2.64 -15.20
N LYS A 33 11.97 -1.67 -15.00
CA LYS A 33 10.54 -1.77 -15.35
C LYS A 33 10.37 -1.29 -16.79
N ARG A 34 10.20 -2.22 -17.72
CA ARG A 34 9.90 -1.93 -19.12
C ARG A 34 8.40 -1.71 -19.27
N VAL A 35 8.02 -0.47 -19.58
CA VAL A 35 6.63 -0.08 -19.80
C VAL A 35 6.18 -0.65 -21.15
N ARG A 36 5.01 -1.29 -21.18
CA ARG A 36 4.36 -1.67 -22.44
C ARG A 36 3.82 -0.38 -23.08
N LEU A 37 4.29 -0.10 -24.29
CA LEU A 37 3.72 0.93 -25.15
C LEU A 37 2.85 0.18 -26.14
N ASP A 38 1.57 0.52 -26.23
CA ASP A 38 0.69 -0.05 -27.24
C ASP A 38 1.14 0.45 -28.63
N ASP A 39 0.97 -0.36 -29.66
CA ASP A 39 1.39 -0.04 -31.03
C ASP A 39 0.49 1.03 -31.69
N ASP A 40 -0.54 1.52 -31.00
CA ASP A 40 -1.63 2.37 -31.51
C ASP A 40 -1.30 3.89 -31.57
N ASP A 41 -0.04 4.28 -31.81
CA ASP A 41 0.39 5.69 -31.98
C ASP A 41 0.07 6.68 -30.82
N GLU A 42 -0.54 6.24 -29.72
CA GLU A 42 -0.89 7.10 -28.56
C GLU A 42 0.32 7.49 -27.68
N GLY A 43 1.52 6.99 -27.99
CA GLY A 43 2.76 7.37 -27.31
C GLY A 43 2.89 6.78 -25.89
N VAL A 44 3.46 7.55 -24.96
CA VAL A 44 3.73 7.08 -23.60
C VAL A 44 2.47 7.17 -22.72
N PRO A 45 2.05 6.08 -22.02
CA PRO A 45 0.89 6.10 -21.15
C PRO A 45 0.96 7.21 -20.07
N SER A 46 -0.16 7.91 -19.86
CA SER A 46 -0.25 9.00 -18.86
C SER A 46 0.05 8.54 -17.42
N SER A 47 -0.23 7.27 -17.10
CA SER A 47 0.14 6.64 -15.82
C SER A 47 1.65 6.55 -15.64
N ALA A 48 2.40 6.20 -16.68
CA ALA A 48 3.86 6.09 -16.64
C ALA A 48 4.53 7.47 -16.46
N LEU A 49 4.05 8.49 -17.17
CA LEU A 49 4.54 9.87 -16.99
C LEU A 49 4.25 10.39 -15.58
N ARG A 50 3.07 10.08 -15.03
CA ARG A 50 2.72 10.45 -13.66
C ARG A 50 3.61 9.76 -12.63
N GLU A 51 3.83 8.45 -12.78
CA GLU A 51 4.72 7.67 -11.92
C GLU A 51 6.14 8.29 -11.93
N ILE A 52 6.67 8.64 -13.10
CA ILE A 52 7.97 9.32 -13.23
C ILE A 52 7.98 10.68 -12.49
N CYS A 53 6.97 11.53 -12.71
CA CYS A 53 6.92 12.86 -12.10
C CYS A 53 6.84 12.79 -10.58
N LEU A 54 5.99 11.89 -10.03
CA LEU A 54 5.87 11.72 -8.59
C LEU A 54 7.17 11.17 -7.97
N LEU A 55 7.74 10.11 -8.55
CA LEU A 55 8.93 9.45 -7.99
C LEU A 55 10.22 10.29 -8.09
N LYS A 56 10.28 11.26 -9.00
CA LYS A 56 11.38 12.23 -9.03
C LYS A 56 11.42 13.09 -7.77
N GLU A 57 10.24 13.48 -7.27
CA GLU A 57 10.07 14.31 -6.07
C GLU A 57 10.07 13.47 -4.79
N LEU A 58 9.53 12.24 -4.82
CA LEU A 58 9.45 11.38 -3.64
C LEU A 58 10.79 10.71 -3.31
N LYS A 59 11.65 11.43 -2.58
CA LYS A 59 12.96 10.94 -2.13
C LYS A 59 12.93 10.60 -0.63
N HIS A 60 12.62 9.35 -0.32
CA HIS A 60 12.54 8.88 1.06
C HIS A 60 13.03 7.44 1.17
N LYS A 61 13.62 7.04 2.30
CA LYS A 61 14.24 5.71 2.42
C LYS A 61 13.25 4.55 2.32
N ASN A 62 11.99 4.77 2.72
CA ASN A 62 10.90 3.79 2.63
C ASN A 62 10.04 3.97 1.37
N ILE A 63 10.57 4.64 0.34
CA ILE A 63 9.99 4.71 -0.99
C ILE A 63 11.03 4.21 -1.99
N VAL A 64 10.64 3.35 -2.92
CA VAL A 64 11.56 2.82 -3.92
C VAL A 64 12.14 3.97 -4.76
N ARG A 65 13.47 4.01 -4.89
CA ARG A 65 14.13 5.09 -5.62
C ARG A 65 14.03 4.88 -7.13
N LEU A 66 13.54 5.87 -7.85
CA LEU A 66 13.72 5.98 -9.31
C LEU A 66 15.09 6.62 -9.58
N TYR A 67 16.00 5.87 -10.19
CA TYR A 67 17.34 6.33 -10.54
C TYR A 67 17.41 7.02 -11.90
N ASP A 68 16.76 6.44 -12.91
CA ASP A 68 16.91 6.89 -14.29
C ASP A 68 15.67 6.53 -15.14
N VAL A 69 15.48 7.25 -16.25
CA VAL A 69 14.41 7.00 -17.21
C VAL A 69 15.02 6.92 -18.60
N LEU A 70 14.98 5.72 -19.18
CA LEU A 70 15.51 5.47 -20.51
C LEU A 70 14.37 5.47 -21.53
N HIS A 71 14.44 6.37 -22.49
CA HIS A 71 13.49 6.43 -23.59
C HIS A 71 14.20 6.12 -24.92
N SER A 72 13.56 5.28 -25.73
CA SER A 72 13.90 4.99 -27.11
C SER A 72 12.60 4.90 -27.91
N GLU A 73 12.66 5.01 -29.24
CA GLU A 73 11.51 5.24 -30.14
C GLU A 73 10.22 4.45 -29.79
N LYS A 74 10.32 3.18 -29.38
CA LYS A 74 9.17 2.36 -28.96
C LYS A 74 9.31 1.69 -27.60
N LYS A 75 10.23 2.16 -26.74
CA LYS A 75 10.46 1.54 -25.42
C LYS A 75 10.77 2.59 -24.37
N LEU A 76 9.95 2.62 -23.32
CA LEU A 76 10.22 3.33 -22.08
C LEU A 76 10.66 2.32 -21.01
N THR A 77 11.80 2.59 -20.38
CA THR A 77 12.34 1.74 -19.29
C THR A 77 12.66 2.61 -18.09
N LEU A 78 12.05 2.31 -16.96
CA LEU A 78 12.31 2.96 -15.69
C LEU A 78 13.37 2.16 -14.94
N VAL A 79 14.40 2.83 -14.43
CA VAL A 79 15.48 2.22 -13.66
C VAL A 79 15.27 2.53 -12.19
N PHE A 80 15.02 1.49 -11.41
CA PHE A 80 14.73 1.57 -9.98
C PHE A 80 15.84 0.95 -9.14
N GLU A 81 15.88 1.35 -7.88
CA GLU A 81 16.50 0.58 -6.80
C GLU A 81 16.01 -0.87 -6.83
N TYR A 82 16.93 -1.82 -6.69
CA TYR A 82 16.59 -3.24 -6.58
C TYR A 82 16.29 -3.61 -5.12
N CYS A 83 15.18 -4.32 -4.92
CA CYS A 83 14.85 -5.01 -3.67
C CYS A 83 14.77 -6.50 -3.93
N ASP A 84 15.11 -7.31 -2.92
CA ASP A 84 15.29 -8.75 -3.06
C ASP A 84 13.96 -9.50 -3.21
N GLN A 85 12.92 -9.04 -2.51
CA GLN A 85 11.60 -9.66 -2.52
C GLN A 85 10.49 -8.63 -2.22
N ASP A 86 9.25 -9.02 -2.48
CA ASP A 86 8.06 -8.31 -2.02
C ASP A 86 7.53 -8.95 -0.72
N LEU A 87 6.68 -8.25 0.02
CA LEU A 87 6.14 -8.71 1.29
C LEU A 87 5.28 -9.98 1.12
N LYS A 88 4.65 -10.17 -0.04
CA LYS A 88 3.89 -11.40 -0.32
C LYS A 88 4.81 -12.62 -0.36
N LYS A 89 5.92 -12.54 -1.10
CA LYS A 89 6.96 -13.58 -1.13
C LYS A 89 7.61 -13.79 0.23
N TYR A 90 7.81 -12.71 0.99
CA TYR A 90 8.32 -12.79 2.36
C TYR A 90 7.41 -13.65 3.25
N PHE A 91 6.09 -13.44 3.20
CA PHE A 91 5.12 -14.28 3.91
C PHE A 91 5.25 -15.76 3.55
N ASP A 92 5.33 -16.06 2.26
CA ASP A 92 5.45 -17.43 1.76
C ASP A 92 6.76 -18.09 2.22
N SER A 93 7.85 -17.30 2.37
CA SER A 93 9.15 -17.78 2.87
C SER A 93 9.21 -18.04 4.37
N CYS A 94 8.44 -17.28 5.17
CA CYS A 94 8.39 -17.42 6.63
C CYS A 94 7.39 -18.49 7.11
N ASN A 95 6.77 -19.23 6.19
CA ASN A 95 5.72 -20.22 6.48
C ASN A 95 4.60 -19.69 7.40
N GLY A 96 4.33 -18.38 7.33
CA GLY A 96 3.28 -17.73 8.12
C GLY A 96 3.66 -17.34 9.56
N GLU A 97 4.91 -17.48 10.00
CA GLU A 97 5.32 -17.00 11.33
C GLU A 97 6.37 -15.92 11.19
N ILE A 98 5.98 -14.68 11.51
CA ILE A 98 6.85 -13.51 11.45
C ILE A 98 7.13 -13.06 12.87
N ASP A 99 8.41 -12.86 13.16
CA ASP A 99 8.86 -12.30 14.43
C ASP A 99 8.19 -10.95 14.71
N GLN A 100 7.81 -10.72 15.97
CA GLN A 100 7.03 -9.54 16.34
C GLN A 100 7.80 -8.23 16.24
N ASP A 101 9.12 -8.25 16.39
CA ASP A 101 9.94 -7.07 16.16
C ASP A 101 10.06 -6.76 14.67
N VAL A 102 10.05 -7.79 13.81
CA VAL A 102 9.96 -7.62 12.35
C VAL A 102 8.61 -7.05 11.94
N VAL A 103 7.49 -7.56 12.48
CA VAL A 103 6.14 -7.01 12.25
C VAL A 103 6.09 -5.53 12.61
N LYS A 104 6.58 -5.19 13.81
CA LYS A 104 6.62 -3.81 14.32
C LYS A 104 7.51 -2.92 13.45
N SER A 105 8.69 -3.41 13.04
CA SER A 105 9.61 -2.71 12.14
C SER A 105 8.97 -2.42 10.78
N PHE A 106 8.40 -3.43 10.13
CA PHE A 106 7.76 -3.28 8.82
C PHE A 106 6.57 -2.32 8.87
N LEU A 107 5.72 -2.42 9.89
CA LEU A 107 4.61 -1.47 10.04
C LEU A 107 5.12 -0.04 10.22
N TYR A 108 6.13 0.18 11.07
CA TYR A 108 6.69 1.53 11.27
C TYR A 108 7.28 2.10 9.98
N GLN A 109 8.02 1.28 9.24
CA GLN A 109 8.61 1.67 7.96
C GLN A 109 7.55 1.99 6.89
N LEU A 110 6.48 1.20 6.84
CA LEU A 110 5.30 1.47 6.02
C LEU A 110 4.67 2.82 6.39
N LEU A 111 4.37 3.04 7.67
CA LEU A 111 3.76 4.28 8.15
C LEU A 111 4.62 5.51 7.86
N ARG A 112 5.95 5.42 8.04
CA ARG A 112 6.86 6.52 7.71
C ARG A 112 6.88 6.82 6.21
N GLY A 113 6.88 5.80 5.37
CA GLY A 113 6.74 5.99 3.92
C GLY A 113 5.42 6.68 3.54
N LEU A 114 4.33 6.33 4.21
CA LEU A 114 3.01 6.94 3.97
C LEU A 114 2.91 8.36 4.49
N GLU A 115 3.43 8.65 5.69
CA GLU A 115 3.48 10.00 6.22
C GLU A 115 4.23 10.92 5.25
N PHE A 116 5.40 10.48 4.74
CA PHE A 116 6.14 11.25 3.74
C PHE A 116 5.33 11.49 2.46
N CYS A 117 4.66 10.47 1.92
CA CYS A 117 3.77 10.65 0.77
C CYS A 117 2.66 11.67 1.07
N HIS A 118 2.01 11.53 2.22
CA HIS A 118 0.86 12.33 2.63
C HIS A 118 1.24 13.80 2.87
N SER A 119 2.40 14.08 3.48
CA SER A 119 2.92 15.44 3.66
C SER A 119 3.34 16.10 2.33
N HIS A 120 3.66 15.31 1.31
CA HIS A 120 3.91 15.78 -0.06
C HIS A 120 2.66 15.79 -0.95
N ASN A 121 1.48 15.70 -0.32
CA ASN A 121 0.19 15.67 -1.00
C ASN A 121 0.03 14.52 -2.00
N VAL A 122 0.62 13.34 -1.75
CA VAL A 122 0.51 12.15 -2.62
C VAL A 122 -0.28 11.04 -1.92
N LEU A 123 -1.29 10.51 -2.60
CA LEU A 123 -1.99 9.28 -2.19
C LEU A 123 -1.43 8.09 -2.97
N HIS A 124 -1.19 6.95 -2.30
CA HIS A 124 -0.67 5.74 -2.95
C HIS A 124 -1.76 4.98 -3.72
N ARG A 125 -2.90 4.69 -3.07
CA ARG A 125 -4.13 4.09 -3.66
C ARG A 125 -4.02 2.67 -4.22
N ASP A 126 -2.88 2.00 -4.09
CA ASP A 126 -2.77 0.56 -4.36
C ASP A 126 -1.84 -0.14 -3.38
N LEU A 127 -2.01 0.14 -2.09
CA LEU A 127 -1.25 -0.58 -1.06
C LEU A 127 -1.74 -2.02 -0.96
N LYS A 128 -0.79 -2.94 -1.10
CA LYS A 128 -0.95 -4.39 -0.95
C LYS A 128 0.44 -5.01 -0.75
N PRO A 129 0.56 -6.23 -0.20
CA PRO A 129 1.85 -6.87 0.05
C PRO A 129 2.78 -6.94 -1.17
N GLN A 130 2.24 -7.09 -2.39
CA GLN A 130 3.03 -7.14 -3.62
C GLN A 130 3.72 -5.80 -3.97
N ASN A 131 3.20 -4.69 -3.44
CA ASN A 131 3.72 -3.34 -3.67
C ASN A 131 4.61 -2.85 -2.51
N LEU A 132 4.89 -3.72 -1.54
CA LEU A 132 5.82 -3.48 -0.44
C LEU A 132 7.06 -4.32 -0.67
N LEU A 133 8.15 -3.67 -1.03
CA LEU A 133 9.43 -4.33 -1.33
C LEU A 133 10.30 -4.39 -0.08
N ILE A 134 11.08 -5.45 0.05
CA ILE A 134 11.98 -5.69 1.18
C ILE A 134 13.38 -5.99 0.62
N ASN A 135 14.38 -5.28 1.13
CA ASN A 135 15.79 -5.56 0.83
C ASN A 135 16.40 -6.52 1.87
N LYS A 136 17.60 -7.04 1.59
CA LYS A 136 18.38 -7.90 2.51
C LYS A 136 18.66 -7.30 3.88
N SER A 137 18.65 -5.97 4.01
CA SER A 137 18.86 -5.28 5.29
C SER A 137 17.62 -5.24 6.17
N GLY A 138 16.46 -5.69 5.65
CA GLY A 138 15.18 -5.58 6.36
C GLY A 138 14.51 -4.22 6.21
N ASP A 139 14.91 -3.42 5.22
CA ASP A 139 14.22 -2.18 4.91
C ASP A 139 13.00 -2.45 4.02
N LEU A 140 11.86 -1.91 4.42
CA LEU A 140 10.62 -1.96 3.66
C LEU A 140 10.45 -0.69 2.84
N LYS A 141 10.12 -0.83 1.55
CA LYS A 141 9.97 0.28 0.60
C LYS A 141 8.63 0.20 -0.12
N LEU A 142 7.90 1.31 -0.12
CA LEU A 142 6.71 1.51 -0.95
C LEU A 142 7.10 1.52 -2.43
N ALA A 143 6.38 0.76 -3.26
CA ALA A 143 6.59 0.69 -4.69
C ALA A 143 5.27 0.74 -5.47
N ASP A 144 5.39 0.89 -6.79
CA ASP A 144 4.29 0.94 -7.77
C ASP A 144 3.29 2.08 -7.55
N PHE A 145 3.77 3.29 -7.81
CA PHE A 145 2.98 4.54 -7.77
C PHE A 145 2.14 4.74 -9.05
N GLY A 146 1.92 3.71 -9.86
CA GLY A 146 1.17 3.80 -11.13
C GLY A 146 -0.27 4.28 -10.99
N LEU A 147 -0.87 4.07 -9.80
CA LEU A 147 -2.20 4.56 -9.42
C LEU A 147 -2.18 5.77 -8.48
N ALA A 148 -0.98 6.20 -8.07
CA ALA A 148 -0.80 7.31 -7.15
C ALA A 148 -1.24 8.64 -7.77
N ARG A 149 -1.64 9.58 -6.91
CA ARG A 149 -2.15 10.89 -7.36
C ARG A 149 -1.85 12.00 -6.36
N ALA A 150 -1.47 13.16 -6.87
CA ALA A 150 -1.39 14.38 -6.08
C ALA A 150 -2.82 14.83 -5.67
N PHE A 151 -3.00 15.23 -4.42
CA PHE A 151 -4.22 15.84 -3.90
C PHE A 151 -4.00 17.34 -3.60
N GLY A 152 -5.07 18.13 -3.47
CA GLY A 152 -4.98 19.57 -3.16
C GLY A 152 -5.35 20.54 -4.28
N ILE A 153 -5.50 20.07 -5.52
CA ILE A 153 -6.21 20.81 -6.59
C ILE A 153 -7.64 20.22 -6.66
N PRO A 154 -8.72 21.01 -6.76
CA PRO A 154 -10.09 20.49 -6.81
C PRO A 154 -10.30 19.52 -7.98
N ALA A 155 -10.06 18.23 -7.74
CA ALA A 155 -10.34 17.18 -8.70
C ALA A 155 -11.85 16.91 -8.61
N ARG A 156 -12.58 17.23 -9.68
CA ARG A 156 -14.04 17.12 -9.72
C ARG A 156 -14.57 15.70 -9.42
N CYS A 157 -13.76 14.65 -9.58
CA CYS A 157 -14.06 13.25 -9.20
C CYS A 157 -12.74 12.44 -9.20
N TYR A 158 -12.53 11.55 -8.23
CA TYR A 158 -11.56 10.46 -8.33
C TYR A 158 -12.26 9.17 -8.81
N SER A 159 -11.57 8.29 -9.54
CA SER A 159 -12.12 7.01 -10.00
C SER A 159 -12.36 6.06 -8.82
N ALA A 160 -13.53 5.41 -8.79
CA ALA A 160 -13.93 4.48 -7.73
C ALA A 160 -13.27 3.10 -7.84
N GLU A 161 -12.85 2.69 -9.03
CA GLU A 161 -12.08 1.46 -9.27
C GLU A 161 -10.60 1.66 -8.97
N VAL A 162 -10.28 1.85 -7.69
CA VAL A 162 -8.88 1.86 -7.21
C VAL A 162 -8.73 0.97 -6.00
N VAL A 163 -7.48 0.59 -5.72
CA VAL A 163 -7.11 -0.39 -4.69
C VAL A 163 -7.60 -1.80 -5.03
N THR A 164 -6.72 -2.78 -4.86
CA THR A 164 -7.09 -4.20 -4.90
C THR A 164 -8.19 -4.48 -3.86
N LEU A 165 -9.27 -5.20 -4.24
CA LEU A 165 -10.53 -5.30 -3.47
C LEU A 165 -10.34 -5.57 -1.97
N TRP A 166 -9.42 -6.47 -1.61
CA TRP A 166 -9.17 -6.89 -0.21
C TRP A 166 -8.62 -5.79 0.70
N TYR A 167 -8.00 -4.76 0.11
CA TYR A 167 -7.38 -3.63 0.82
C TYR A 167 -8.18 -2.33 0.67
N ARG A 168 -9.35 -2.38 0.03
CA ARG A 168 -10.19 -1.22 -0.24
C ARG A 168 -11.06 -0.87 0.98
N PRO A 169 -11.15 0.42 1.39
CA PRO A 169 -11.94 0.81 2.55
C PRO A 169 -13.45 0.89 2.25
N PRO A 170 -14.30 0.87 3.30
CA PRO A 170 -15.76 0.91 3.16
C PRO A 170 -16.29 2.12 2.39
N ASP A 171 -15.71 3.30 2.57
CA ASP A 171 -16.14 4.53 1.88
C ASP A 171 -15.93 4.42 0.36
N VAL A 172 -14.81 3.86 -0.07
CA VAL A 172 -14.55 3.59 -1.50
C VAL A 172 -15.45 2.48 -2.03
N LEU A 173 -15.70 1.43 -1.24
CA LEU A 173 -16.63 0.34 -1.60
C LEU A 173 -18.07 0.85 -1.78
N PHE A 174 -18.47 1.87 -1.02
CA PHE A 174 -19.74 2.59 -1.18
C PHE A 174 -19.69 3.71 -2.23
N GLY A 175 -18.63 3.79 -3.04
CA GLY A 175 -18.56 4.70 -4.17
C GLY A 175 -18.35 6.17 -3.79
N ALA A 176 -17.84 6.47 -2.60
CA ALA A 176 -17.39 7.83 -2.26
C ALA A 176 -16.50 8.37 -3.40
N LYS A 177 -16.59 9.65 -3.77
CA LYS A 177 -15.77 10.22 -4.86
C LYS A 177 -14.64 11.12 -4.38
N LEU A 178 -14.69 11.50 -3.11
CA LEU A 178 -13.69 12.28 -2.42
C LEU A 178 -12.98 11.34 -1.46
N TYR A 179 -11.68 11.17 -1.68
CA TYR A 179 -10.83 10.36 -0.81
C TYR A 179 -9.75 11.25 -0.23
N SER A 180 -9.28 10.87 0.95
CA SER A 180 -8.16 11.52 1.64
C SER A 180 -7.03 10.51 1.86
N THR A 181 -6.02 10.91 2.63
CA THR A 181 -4.96 10.04 3.14
C THR A 181 -5.49 8.79 3.85
N SER A 182 -6.71 8.85 4.38
CA SER A 182 -7.39 7.74 5.06
C SER A 182 -7.47 6.45 4.22
N ILE A 183 -7.54 6.54 2.88
CA ILE A 183 -7.60 5.35 2.00
C ILE A 183 -6.39 4.44 2.20
N ASP A 184 -5.20 5.03 2.27
CA ASP A 184 -3.94 4.30 2.44
C ASP A 184 -3.83 3.75 3.86
N MET A 185 -4.37 4.48 4.86
CA MET A 185 -4.36 4.05 6.26
C MET A 185 -5.19 2.78 6.48
N TRP A 186 -6.31 2.62 5.79
CA TRP A 186 -7.10 1.39 5.83
C TRP A 186 -6.32 0.21 5.26
N SER A 187 -5.71 0.40 4.08
CA SER A 187 -4.90 -0.64 3.45
C SER A 187 -3.71 -1.03 4.34
N ALA A 188 -3.08 -0.06 5.01
CA ALA A 188 -2.03 -0.33 6.00
C ALA A 188 -2.55 -1.15 7.19
N GLY A 189 -3.77 -0.89 7.67
CA GLY A 189 -4.45 -1.72 8.68
C GLY A 189 -4.67 -3.16 8.23
N CYS A 190 -5.14 -3.37 7.00
CA CYS A 190 -5.28 -4.71 6.42
C CYS A 190 -3.94 -5.45 6.34
N ILE A 191 -2.89 -4.76 5.88
CA ILE A 191 -1.52 -5.32 5.78
C ILE A 191 -0.95 -5.60 7.18
N PHE A 192 -1.24 -4.77 8.18
CA PHE A 192 -0.83 -5.02 9.55
C PHE A 192 -1.46 -6.29 10.14
N ALA A 193 -2.75 -6.51 9.86
CA ALA A 193 -3.41 -7.75 10.25
C ALA A 193 -2.80 -8.98 9.54
N GLU A 194 -2.41 -8.85 8.27
CA GLU A 194 -1.71 -9.92 7.54
C GLU A 194 -0.34 -10.23 8.12
N LEU A 195 0.46 -9.20 8.42
CA LEU A 195 1.74 -9.34 9.12
C LEU A 195 1.58 -10.09 10.45
N ALA A 196 0.50 -9.82 11.17
CA ALA A 196 0.19 -10.44 12.46
C ALA A 196 -0.49 -11.81 12.39
N ASN A 197 -0.95 -12.24 11.21
CA ASN A 197 -1.74 -13.45 11.03
C ASN A 197 -1.28 -14.25 9.81
N ALA A 198 0.02 -14.51 9.73
CA ALA A 198 0.58 -15.46 8.79
C ALA A 198 0.38 -15.12 7.30
N GLY A 199 0.29 -13.83 6.95
CA GLY A 199 0.07 -13.39 5.58
C GLY A 199 -1.31 -13.76 5.01
N ARG A 200 -2.28 -14.08 5.88
CA ARG A 200 -3.66 -14.37 5.48
C ARG A 200 -4.47 -13.07 5.41
N PRO A 201 -5.03 -12.71 4.23
CA PRO A 201 -5.81 -11.49 4.08
C PRO A 201 -6.94 -11.39 5.09
N LEU A 202 -7.08 -10.23 5.73
CA LEU A 202 -8.11 -10.01 6.75
C LEU A 202 -9.53 -10.04 6.15
N PHE A 203 -9.69 -9.48 4.95
CA PHE A 203 -10.97 -9.38 4.26
C PHE A 203 -10.86 -9.90 2.82
N PRO A 204 -10.87 -11.23 2.61
CA PRO A 204 -10.79 -11.83 1.27
C PRO A 204 -12.18 -11.93 0.63
N GLY A 205 -12.78 -10.79 0.26
CA GLY A 205 -14.06 -10.74 -0.43
C GLY A 205 -13.95 -11.12 -1.92
N ASN A 206 -15.01 -11.75 -2.45
CA ASN A 206 -15.09 -12.12 -3.87
C ASN A 206 -15.62 -10.98 -4.76
N ASP A 207 -16.43 -10.10 -4.19
CA ASP A 207 -17.00 -8.92 -4.83
C ASP A 207 -17.20 -7.81 -3.78
N VAL A 208 -17.67 -6.63 -4.22
CA VAL A 208 -17.87 -5.46 -3.33
C VAL A 208 -18.84 -5.77 -2.19
N ASP A 209 -19.89 -6.56 -2.44
CA ASP A 209 -20.90 -6.88 -1.45
C ASP A 209 -20.38 -7.86 -0.38
N ASP A 210 -19.69 -8.92 -0.80
CA ASP A 210 -19.03 -9.86 0.10
C ASP A 210 -17.91 -9.17 0.90
N GLN A 211 -17.15 -8.26 0.27
CA GLN A 211 -16.12 -7.48 0.94
C GLN A 211 -16.71 -6.66 2.10
N LEU A 212 -17.78 -5.89 1.86
CA LEU A 212 -18.46 -5.11 2.90
C LEU A 212 -19.03 -6.00 4.02
N LYS A 213 -19.65 -7.13 3.67
CA LYS A 213 -20.15 -8.11 4.67
C LYS A 213 -19.04 -8.63 5.57
N ARG A 214 -17.87 -8.96 5.02
CA ARG A 214 -16.71 -9.44 5.80
C ARG A 214 -16.19 -8.37 6.74
N ILE A 215 -16.10 -7.14 6.26
CA ILE A 215 -15.69 -5.99 7.05
C ILE A 215 -16.63 -5.81 8.25
N PHE A 216 -17.95 -5.74 8.01
CA PHE A 216 -18.92 -5.49 9.07
C PHE A 216 -19.09 -6.67 10.03
N LYS A 217 -18.90 -7.90 9.58
CA LYS A 217 -18.87 -9.06 10.49
C LYS A 217 -17.76 -8.96 11.53
N LEU A 218 -16.61 -8.38 11.19
CA LEU A 218 -15.50 -8.23 12.14
C LEU A 218 -15.58 -6.92 12.94
N LEU A 219 -15.89 -5.80 12.28
CA LEU A 219 -15.84 -4.46 12.90
C LEU A 219 -17.19 -3.96 13.43
N GLY A 220 -18.26 -4.68 13.16
CA GLY A 220 -19.63 -4.20 13.35
C GLY A 220 -20.12 -3.36 12.16
N THR A 221 -21.44 -3.30 12.00
CA THR A 221 -22.08 -2.45 10.99
C THR A 221 -22.11 -1.00 11.48
N PRO A 222 -21.52 -0.03 10.74
CA PRO A 222 -21.59 1.37 11.13
C PRO A 222 -23.02 1.88 11.16
N THR A 223 -23.33 2.69 12.17
CA THR A 223 -24.56 3.48 12.27
C THR A 223 -24.30 4.93 11.89
N GLU A 224 -25.36 5.72 11.68
CA GLU A 224 -25.25 7.19 11.48
C GLU A 224 -24.61 7.92 12.67
N GLU A 225 -24.59 7.32 13.87
CA GLU A 225 -23.85 7.86 15.01
C GLU A 225 -22.33 7.64 14.86
N THR A 226 -21.93 6.44 14.46
CA THR A 226 -20.50 6.09 14.31
C THR A 226 -19.89 6.62 13.01
N TRP A 227 -20.70 6.71 11.96
CA TRP A 227 -20.33 7.22 10.64
C TRP A 227 -21.48 8.08 10.07
N PRO A 228 -21.57 9.35 10.50
CA PRO A 228 -22.55 10.29 9.95
C PRO A 228 -22.36 10.47 8.44
N GLY A 229 -23.46 10.39 7.69
CA GLY A 229 -23.48 10.57 6.24
C GLY A 229 -23.15 9.33 5.43
N MET A 230 -22.95 8.16 6.06
CA MET A 230 -22.72 6.90 5.35
C MET A 230 -23.87 6.57 4.39
N THR A 231 -25.13 6.80 4.81
CA THR A 231 -26.32 6.53 3.99
C THR A 231 -26.44 7.41 2.74
N GLN A 232 -25.64 8.48 2.65
CA GLN A 232 -25.63 9.42 1.53
C GLN A 232 -24.57 9.06 0.48
N LEU A 233 -23.77 8.01 0.69
CA LEU A 233 -22.77 7.59 -0.27
C LEU A 233 -23.41 7.01 -1.55
N PRO A 234 -22.80 7.23 -2.73
CA PRO A 234 -23.46 6.95 -4.01
C PRO A 234 -23.96 5.52 -4.20
N GLU A 235 -23.19 4.54 -3.73
CA GLU A 235 -23.49 3.11 -3.86
C GLU A 235 -23.96 2.50 -2.54
N TYR A 236 -24.41 3.32 -1.58
CA TYR A 236 -24.92 2.83 -0.31
C TYR A 236 -26.17 1.97 -0.51
N LYS A 237 -26.21 0.86 0.21
CA LYS A 237 -27.40 0.03 0.40
C LYS A 237 -27.44 -0.50 1.82
N PRO A 238 -28.61 -0.86 2.36
CA PRO A 238 -28.71 -1.43 3.69
C PRO A 238 -27.93 -2.76 3.81
N TYR A 239 -27.18 -2.91 4.89
CA TYR A 239 -26.50 -4.17 5.27
C TYR A 239 -27.08 -4.72 6.57
N PRO A 240 -26.95 -6.04 6.84
CA PRO A 240 -27.34 -6.61 8.12
C PRO A 240 -26.61 -5.92 9.27
N MET A 241 -27.29 -5.79 10.41
CA MET A 241 -26.70 -5.22 11.61
C MET A 241 -25.83 -6.27 12.31
N TYR A 242 -24.52 -6.13 12.21
CA TYR A 242 -23.54 -6.92 12.95
C TYR A 242 -23.10 -6.11 14.17
N PHE A 243 -23.25 -6.67 15.37
CA PHE A 243 -22.76 -6.06 16.59
C PHE A 243 -21.31 -6.46 16.84
N VAL A 244 -20.53 -5.57 17.43
CA VAL A 244 -19.12 -5.82 17.75
C VAL A 244 -19.03 -6.92 18.81
N ASN A 245 -18.73 -8.15 18.39
CA ASN A 245 -18.48 -9.30 19.27
C ASN A 245 -17.16 -10.01 18.94
N THR A 246 -16.35 -9.42 18.06
CA THR A 246 -15.13 -10.02 17.53
C THR A 246 -14.07 -10.16 18.60
N ASN A 247 -13.57 -11.39 18.78
CA ASN A 247 -12.44 -11.68 19.65
C ASN A 247 -11.12 -11.43 18.90
N TRP A 248 -10.64 -10.19 18.91
CA TRP A 248 -9.40 -9.80 18.22
C TRP A 248 -8.15 -10.62 18.57
N PRO A 249 -7.94 -11.08 19.82
CA PRO A 249 -6.92 -12.07 20.14
C PRO A 249 -6.97 -13.35 19.31
N GLN A 250 -8.13 -13.77 18.78
CA GLN A 250 -8.22 -14.92 17.88
C GLN A 250 -7.96 -14.55 16.41
N VAL A 251 -8.29 -13.31 16.01
CA VAL A 251 -8.10 -12.82 14.63
C VAL A 251 -6.64 -12.50 14.34
N VAL A 252 -5.96 -11.87 15.30
CA VAL A 252 -4.54 -11.45 15.22
C VAL A 252 -3.81 -11.91 16.48
N PRO A 253 -3.56 -13.24 16.61
CA PRO A 253 -3.06 -13.83 17.85
C PRO A 253 -1.67 -13.36 18.23
N GLN A 254 -0.88 -12.92 17.26
CA GLN A 254 0.49 -12.47 17.49
C GLN A 254 0.56 -11.03 18.04
N LEU A 255 -0.49 -10.21 17.87
CA LEU A 255 -0.48 -8.85 18.41
C LEU A 255 -0.71 -8.84 19.92
N ASN A 256 0.00 -7.96 20.62
CA ASN A 256 -0.33 -7.62 22.00
C ASN A 256 -1.51 -6.62 22.05
N ALA A 257 -1.89 -6.20 23.26
CA ALA A 257 -3.01 -5.27 23.45
C ALA A 257 -2.79 -3.91 22.72
N ARG A 258 -1.56 -3.37 22.75
CA ARG A 258 -1.21 -2.11 22.07
C ARG A 258 -1.24 -2.24 20.55
N GLY A 259 -0.83 -3.41 20.02
CA GLY A 259 -0.89 -3.68 18.59
C GLY A 259 -2.32 -3.78 18.09
N ARG A 260 -3.21 -4.44 18.85
CA ARG A 260 -4.64 -4.49 18.53
C ARG A 260 -5.30 -3.12 18.59
N ASP A 261 -4.94 -2.30 19.57
CA ASP A 261 -5.44 -0.92 19.70
C ASP A 261 -5.07 -0.08 18.46
N LEU A 262 -3.79 -0.11 18.04
CA LEU A 262 -3.33 0.54 16.81
C LEU A 262 -4.07 0.01 15.56
N LEU A 263 -4.21 -1.31 15.44
CA LEU A 263 -4.91 -1.95 14.33
C LEU A 263 -6.36 -1.44 14.22
N LEU A 264 -7.06 -1.33 15.34
CA LEU A 264 -8.45 -0.84 15.36
C LEU A 264 -8.53 0.66 15.04
N GLY A 265 -7.51 1.45 15.38
CA GLY A 265 -7.39 2.84 14.94
C GLY A 265 -7.21 2.99 13.42
N LEU A 266 -6.49 2.04 12.78
CA LEU A 266 -6.31 1.99 11.32
C LEU A 266 -7.57 1.48 10.59
N LEU A 267 -8.32 0.57 11.20
CA LEU A 267 -9.52 -0.08 10.63
C LEU A 267 -10.84 0.60 11.01
N VAL A 268 -10.83 1.91 11.26
CA VAL A 268 -12.08 2.66 11.48
C VAL A 268 -12.82 2.84 10.14
N CYS A 269 -14.09 2.39 10.08
CA CYS A 269 -14.91 2.49 8.88
C CYS A 269 -15.12 3.95 8.44
N ASN A 270 -15.44 4.84 9.38
CA ASN A 270 -15.56 6.28 9.09
C ASN A 270 -14.18 6.85 8.75
N PRO A 271 -13.93 7.31 7.51
CA PRO A 271 -12.63 7.82 7.10
C PRO A 271 -12.19 9.05 7.89
N GLY A 272 -13.11 9.87 8.40
CA GLY A 272 -12.79 11.07 9.18
C GLY A 272 -12.37 10.81 10.62
N ARG A 273 -12.48 9.55 11.09
CA ARG A 273 -12.07 9.13 12.44
C ARG A 273 -10.88 8.15 12.41
N ARG A 274 -10.36 7.84 11.21
CA ARG A 274 -9.25 6.90 11.01
C ARG A 274 -7.94 7.60 11.36
N ILE A 275 -7.09 6.92 12.14
CA ILE A 275 -5.80 7.49 12.57
C ILE A 275 -4.92 7.85 11.37
N SER A 276 -4.24 8.99 11.43
CA SER A 276 -3.26 9.39 10.41
C SER A 276 -1.95 8.61 10.54
N ALA A 277 -1.09 8.65 9.51
CA ALA A 277 0.23 8.01 9.55
C ALA A 277 1.13 8.61 10.63
N GLU A 278 1.10 9.94 10.79
CA GLU A 278 1.84 10.67 11.83
C GLU A 278 1.42 10.24 13.24
N GLU A 279 0.12 10.27 13.53
CA GLU A 279 -0.43 9.83 14.83
C GLU A 279 -0.15 8.34 15.10
N ALA A 280 -0.26 7.49 14.07
CA ALA A 280 0.02 6.07 14.18
C ALA A 280 1.48 5.80 14.57
N MET A 281 2.45 6.54 14.01
CA MET A 281 3.87 6.39 14.38
C MET A 281 4.16 6.80 15.83
N MET A 282 3.37 7.70 16.40
CA MET A 282 3.46 8.11 17.80
C MET A 282 2.77 7.13 18.77
N HIS A 283 2.10 6.11 18.26
CA HIS A 283 1.34 5.17 19.07
C HIS A 283 2.21 4.37 20.05
N SER A 284 1.66 4.05 21.22
CA SER A 284 2.35 3.31 22.29
C SER A 284 2.86 1.91 21.89
N TYR A 285 2.35 1.36 20.78
CA TYR A 285 2.83 0.13 20.17
C TYR A 285 4.30 0.22 19.70
N PHE A 286 4.77 1.42 19.35
CA PHE A 286 6.14 1.67 18.91
C PHE A 286 7.05 2.22 20.01
N ALA A 287 6.59 2.28 21.27
CA ALA A 287 7.36 2.88 22.37
C ALA A 287 8.72 2.19 22.59
N ASP A 288 8.77 0.87 22.41
CA ASP A 288 9.94 0.00 22.58
C ASP A 288 10.66 -0.33 21.26
N LEU A 289 10.23 0.24 20.12
CA LEU A 289 10.86 -0.01 18.84
C LEU A 289 12.29 0.57 18.83
N ASN A 290 13.24 -0.23 18.33
CA ASN A 290 14.66 0.13 18.24
C ASN A 290 14.83 1.52 17.59
N PRO A 291 15.53 2.47 18.25
CA PRO A 291 15.74 3.82 17.73
C PRO A 291 16.36 3.85 16.33
N SER A 292 17.19 2.87 15.95
CA SER A 292 17.77 2.81 14.61
C SER A 292 16.72 2.69 13.51
N VAL A 293 15.61 1.98 13.78
CA VAL A 293 14.48 1.84 12.87
C VAL A 293 13.74 3.18 12.73
N LYS A 294 13.68 3.98 13.81
CA LYS A 294 13.00 5.28 13.84
C LYS A 294 13.77 6.41 13.15
N GLN A 295 15.10 6.40 13.21
CA GLN A 295 15.94 7.56 12.87
C GLN A 295 16.20 7.82 11.39
N GLY A 296 16.02 6.84 10.50
CA GLY A 296 16.18 7.11 9.07
C GLY A 296 14.92 7.61 8.38
#